data_AF-A0A840IFD5-F1
#
_entry.id   AF-A0A840IFD5-F1
#
_cell.length_a   1.000
_cell.length_b   1.000
_cell.length_c   1.000
_cell.angle_alpha   90.00
_cell.angle_beta   90.00
_cell.angle_gamma   90.00
#
_symmetry.space_group_name_H-M   'P 1'
#
loop_
_entity.id
_entity.type
_entity.pdbx_description
1 polymer ?
#
loop_
_entity_poly.entity_id
_entity_poly.type
_entity_poly.pdbx_seq_one_letter_code
_entity_poly.pdbx_strand_id
1 'polypeptide(L)' 'MAKAFKHGARVKPKKKCCKSKPRCKRCPVVLKRLSQRGFAERREDGSYVMIDVVAKKELKAARR' A
#
# COMPACT_ATOMS: atom_id res chain seq x y z
N MET A 1 -8.96 13.86 3.57
CA MET A 1 -7.60 13.96 2.97
C MET A 1 -6.80 12.68 3.24
N ALA A 2 -6.19 12.02 2.24
CA ALA A 2 -5.44 10.78 2.48
C ALA A 2 -4.11 11.04 3.20
N LYS A 3 -3.99 10.65 4.48
CA LYS A 3 -2.73 10.62 5.23
C LYS A 3 -1.70 9.69 4.55
N ALA A 4 -0.45 10.13 4.47
CA ALA A 4 0.71 9.36 4.01
C ALA A 4 0.92 8.10 4.88
N PHE A 5 1.56 7.07 4.33
CA PHE A 5 2.10 6.00 5.19
C PHE A 5 3.41 6.50 5.83
N LYS A 6 3.59 6.20 7.12
CA LYS A 6 4.84 6.46 7.83
C LYS A 6 5.88 5.40 7.45
N HIS A 7 7.14 5.77 7.47
CA HIS A 7 8.27 4.83 7.40
C HIS A 7 8.12 3.75 8.49
N GLY A 8 8.42 2.50 8.17
CA GLY A 8 8.33 1.35 9.08
C GLY A 8 6.91 0.83 9.35
N ALA A 9 5.87 1.39 8.72
CA ALA A 9 4.49 0.95 8.96
C ALA A 9 4.26 -0.47 8.41
N ARG A 10 3.91 -1.40 9.30
CA ARG A 10 3.48 -2.76 8.92
C ARG A 10 2.00 -2.77 8.56
N VAL A 11 1.68 -3.26 7.36
CA VAL A 11 0.31 -3.34 6.82
C VAL A 11 0.02 -4.77 6.39
N LYS A 12 -1.00 -5.38 7.02
CA LYS A 12 -1.55 -6.66 6.54
C LYS A 12 -2.48 -6.41 5.35
N PRO A 13 -2.24 -7.06 4.19
CA PRO A 13 -3.13 -6.95 3.04
C PRO A 13 -4.49 -7.60 3.34
N LYS A 14 -5.54 -7.14 2.67
CA LYS A 14 -6.81 -7.87 2.64
C LYS A 14 -6.65 -9.20 1.88
N LYS A 15 -7.42 -10.23 2.27
CA LYS A 15 -7.49 -11.51 1.56
C LYS A 15 -7.86 -11.36 0.08
N LYS A 16 -8.80 -10.46 -0.24
CA LYS A 16 -9.27 -10.20 -1.61
C LYS A 16 -9.22 -8.71 -1.99
N CYS A 17 -9.10 -8.43 -3.29
CA CYS A 17 -9.21 -7.07 -3.83
C CYS A 17 -10.59 -6.49 -3.53
N CYS A 18 -10.66 -5.23 -3.09
CA CYS A 18 -11.91 -4.58 -2.73
C CYS A 18 -12.80 -4.22 -3.92
N LYS A 19 -12.26 -4.21 -5.15
CA LYS A 19 -12.93 -3.80 -6.40
C LYS A 19 -13.55 -2.38 -6.43
N SER A 20 -13.59 -1.66 -5.31
CA SER A 20 -14.01 -0.26 -5.21
C SER A 20 -13.09 0.69 -5.97
N LYS A 21 -13.64 1.78 -6.49
CA LYS A 21 -12.92 2.91 -7.10
C LYS A 21 -13.21 4.18 -6.27
N PRO A 22 -12.23 4.76 -5.55
CA PRO A 22 -10.82 4.34 -5.43
C PRO A 22 -10.62 3.13 -4.49
N ARG A 23 -9.63 2.29 -4.79
CA ARG A 23 -9.29 1.11 -3.98
C ARG A 23 -8.89 1.49 -2.56
N CYS A 24 -9.10 0.61 -1.58
CA CYS A 24 -8.71 0.87 -0.20
C CYS A 24 -7.18 0.74 0.01
N LYS A 25 -6.63 1.44 1.01
CA LYS A 25 -5.18 1.43 1.31
C LYS A 25 -4.60 0.04 1.65
N ARG A 26 -5.43 -0.87 2.15
CA ARG A 26 -5.08 -2.27 2.48
C ARG A 26 -5.31 -3.25 1.33
N CYS A 27 -5.68 -2.76 0.14
CA CYS A 27 -5.95 -3.64 -1.00
C CYS A 27 -4.65 -4.31 -1.43
N PRO A 28 -4.63 -5.63 -1.65
CA PRO A 28 -3.42 -6.34 -2.09
C PRO A 28 -2.83 -5.77 -3.38
N VAL A 29 -3.68 -5.26 -4.29
CA VAL A 29 -3.23 -4.59 -5.52
C VAL A 29 -2.55 -3.26 -5.24
N VAL A 30 -3.06 -2.47 -4.29
CA VAL A 30 -2.46 -1.18 -3.92
C VAL A 30 -1.10 -1.39 -3.27
N LEU A 31 -1.01 -2.36 -2.37
CA LEU A 31 0.25 -2.71 -1.69
C LEU A 31 1.27 -3.30 -2.67
N LYS A 32 0.85 -4.15 -3.61
CA LYS A 32 1.71 -4.63 -4.70
C LYS A 32 2.24 -3.48 -5.56
N ARG A 33 1.40 -2.50 -5.93
CA ARG A 33 1.82 -1.32 -6.70
C ARG A 33 2.80 -0.43 -5.93
N LEU A 34 2.56 -0.23 -4.63
CA LEU A 34 3.49 0.52 -3.78
C LEU A 34 4.83 -0.20 -3.66
N SER A 35 4.80 -1.54 -3.59
CA SER A 35 6.01 -2.35 -3.56
C SER A 35 6.80 -2.32 -4.86
N GLN A 36 6.13 -2.43 -6.02
CA GLN A 36 6.76 -2.27 -7.34
C GLN A 36 7.39 -0.88 -7.55
N ARG A 37 6.92 0.13 -6.83
CA ARG A 37 7.47 1.50 -6.86
C ARG A 37 8.59 1.71 -5.83
N GLY A 38 8.98 0.68 -5.07
CA GLY A 38 10.04 0.77 -4.06
C GLY A 38 9.61 1.33 -2.70
N PHE A 39 8.33 1.67 -2.50
CA PHE A 39 7.87 2.23 -1.22
C PHE A 39 7.55 1.17 -0.16
N ALA A 40 7.39 -0.09 -0.55
CA ALA A 40 7.01 -1.16 0.36
C ALA A 40 7.71 -2.49 0.03
N GLU A 41 8.05 -3.23 1.06
CA GLU A 41 8.60 -4.59 0.93
C GLU A 41 7.56 -5.61 1.38
N ARG A 42 7.48 -6.75 0.69
CA ARG A 42 6.65 -7.87 1.11
C ARG A 42 7.51 -8.81 1.96
N ARG A 43 7.13 -8.97 3.23
CA ARG A 43 7.71 -9.96 4.15
C ARG A 43 7.20 -11.37 3.84
N GLU A 44 7.92 -12.38 4.33
CA GLU A 44 7.57 -13.80 4.22
C GLU A 44 6.17 -14.11 4.80
N ASP A 45 5.80 -13.46 5.90
CA ASP A 45 4.45 -13.53 6.52
C ASP A 45 3.30 -13.01 5.62
N GLY A 46 3.60 -12.53 4.41
CA GLY A 46 2.63 -11.90 3.51
C GLY A 46 2.21 -10.48 3.93
N SER A 47 2.80 -9.93 4.99
CA SER A 47 2.62 -8.52 5.37
C SER A 47 3.53 -7.59 4.58
N TYR A 48 3.08 -6.36 4.34
CA TYR A 48 3.91 -5.33 3.71
C TYR A 48 4.49 -4.40 4.77
N VAL A 49 5.76 -4.06 4.65
CA VAL A 49 6.42 -3.03 5.48
C VAL A 49 6.74 -1.85 4.57
N MET A 50 6.32 -0.65 4.98
CA MET A 50 6.62 0.57 4.23
C MET A 50 8.08 0.97 4.48
N ILE A 51 8.92 0.90 3.45
CA ILE A 51 10.34 1.25 3.53
C ILE A 51 10.53 2.76 3.49
N ASP A 52 9.59 3.50 2.92
CA ASP A 52 9.69 4.96 2.79
C ASP A 52 8.34 5.64 3.03
N VAL A 53 8.37 6.96 3.23
CA VAL A 53 7.18 7.79 3.42
C VAL A 53 6.40 7.86 2.11
N VAL A 54 5.28 7.14 2.05
CA VAL A 54 4.42 7.17 0.86
C VAL A 54 3.73 8.53 0.77
N ALA A 55 4.23 9.37 -0.14
CA ALA A 55 3.61 10.65 -0.46
C ALA A 55 2.14 10.47 -0.91
N LYS A 56 1.30 11.48 -0.62
CA LYS A 56 -0.13 11.46 -0.94
C LYS A 56 -0.42 11.26 -2.44
N LYS A 57 0.47 11.76 -3.31
CA LYS A 57 0.39 11.60 -4.78
C LYS A 57 0.55 10.13 -5.19
N GLU A 58 1.58 9.47 -4.66
CA GLU A 58 1.86 8.06 -4.90
C GLU A 58 0.75 7.15 -4.38
N LEU A 59 0.23 7.45 -3.19
CA LEU A 59 -0.89 6.71 -2.63
C LEU A 59 -2.17 6.86 -3.47
N LYS A 60 -2.45 8.04 -4.03
CA LYS A 60 -3.60 8.24 -4.93
C LYS A 60 -3.42 7.46 -6.23
N ALA A 61 -2.22 7.51 -6.83
CA ALA A 61 -1.91 6.79 -8.06
C ALA A 61 -2.05 5.27 -7.87
N ALA A 62 -1.57 4.73 -6.75
CA ALA A 62 -1.70 3.31 -6.44
C ALA A 62 -3.17 2.86 -6.23
N ARG A 63 -4.05 3.77 -5.78
CA ARG A 63 -5.48 3.50 -5.48
C ARG A 63 -6.43 3.61 -6.68
N ARG A 64 -5.94 3.94 -7.88
CA ARG A 64 -6.75 3.95 -9.10
C ARG A 64 -7.25 2.56 -9.50
#